data_AF-A0A7M2TFY6-F1
#
_entry.id   AF-A0A7M2TFY6-F1
#
_cell.length_a   1.000
_cell.length_b   1.000
_cell.length_c   1.000
_cell.angle_alpha   90.00
_cell.angle_beta   90.00
_cell.angle_gamma   90.00
#
_symmetry.space_group_name_H-M   'P 1'
#
loop_
_entity.id
_entity.type
_entity.pdbx_description
1 polymer ?
#
loop_
_entity_poly.entity_id
_entity_poly.type
_entity_poly.pdbx_seq_one_letter_code
_entity_poly.pdbx_strand_id
1 'polypeptide(L)' 'MFQETPIFSRLVAERGDIPAQVRGEAERIRRDLARVLPQAPPAPHPSTAHNTGGWMAPPALP' A
#
# COMPACT_ATOMS: atom_id res chain seq x y z
N MET A 1 -18.60 22.11 1.80
CA MET A 1 -18.95 20.78 1.25
C MET A 1 -17.68 20.19 0.64
N PHE A 2 -17.11 19.13 1.22
CA PHE A 2 -15.97 18.43 0.62
C PHE A 2 -16.50 17.49 -0.47
N GLN A 3 -16.75 18.04 -1.66
CA GLN A 3 -17.03 17.26 -2.87
C GLN A 3 -15.73 17.02 -3.63
N GLU A 4 -14.80 16.31 -2.99
CA GLU A 4 -13.69 15.73 -3.72
C GLU A 4 -13.95 14.23 -3.70
N THR A 5 -14.18 13.62 -4.85
CA THR A 5 -13.94 12.18 -4.99
C THR A 5 -12.54 11.99 -4.41
N PRO A 6 -12.39 11.29 -3.25
CA PRO A 6 -11.16 11.36 -2.46
C PRO A 6 -10.03 11.02 -3.41
N ILE A 7 -9.03 11.92 -3.49
CA ILE A 7 -7.99 12.05 -4.52
C ILE A 7 -7.59 10.72 -5.17
N PHE A 8 -7.51 9.66 -4.36
CA PHE A 8 -7.34 8.27 -4.76
C PHE A 8 -8.19 7.81 -5.96
N SER A 9 -9.51 7.97 -5.93
CA SER A 9 -10.41 7.54 -7.02
C SER A 9 -10.08 8.22 -8.36
N ARG A 10 -9.76 9.51 -8.32
CA ARG A 10 -9.32 10.28 -9.48
C ARG A 10 -7.94 9.83 -9.96
N LEU A 11 -7.01 9.55 -9.05
CA LEU A 11 -5.71 8.98 -9.40
C LEU A 11 -5.85 7.62 -10.08
N VAL A 12 -6.74 6.76 -9.59
CA VAL A 12 -7.03 5.47 -10.23
C VAL A 12 -7.64 5.67 -11.62
N ALA A 13 -8.53 6.64 -11.80
CA ALA A 13 -9.11 6.94 -13.11
C ALA A 13 -8.08 7.49 -14.11
N GLU A 14 -7.18 8.37 -13.67
CA GLU A 14 -6.19 9.03 -14.53
C GLU A 14 -4.93 8.18 -14.77
N ARG A 15 -4.52 7.36 -13.80
CA ARG A 15 -3.23 6.63 -13.80
C ARG A 15 -3.37 5.12 -13.66
N GLY A 16 -4.58 4.61 -13.43
CA GLY A 16 -4.83 3.22 -13.11
C GLY A 16 -4.62 2.89 -11.63
N ASP A 17 -5.04 1.69 -11.23
CA ASP A 17 -4.85 1.17 -9.88
C ASP A 17 -3.41 0.66 -9.67
N ILE A 18 -2.48 1.61 -9.61
CA ILE A 18 -1.05 1.35 -9.38
C ILE A 18 -0.82 0.51 -8.11
N PRO A 19 -1.49 0.77 -6.96
CA PRO A 19 -1.33 -0.08 -5.77
C PRO A 19 -1.72 -1.55 -5.97
N ALA A 20 -2.80 -1.84 -6.71
CA ALA A 20 -3.15 -3.22 -7.05
C ALA A 20 -2.12 -3.86 -7.98
N GLN A 21 -1.66 -3.13 -9.00
CA GLN A 21 -0.64 -3.60 -9.93
C GLN A 21 0.67 -3.96 -9.21
N VAL A 22 1.16 -3.08 -8.34
CA VAL A 22 2.39 -3.33 -7.57
C VAL A 22 2.25 -4.55 -6.65
N ARG A 23 1.08 -4.76 -6.03
CA ARG A 23 0.83 -5.98 -5.23
C ARG A 23 0.86 -7.24 -6.09
N GLY A 24 0.31 -7.19 -7.30
CA GLY A 24 0.37 -8.30 -8.25
C GLY A 24 1.81 -8.65 -8.65
N GLU A 25 2.60 -7.64 -9.03
CA GLU A 25 4.00 -7.83 -9.42
C GLU A 25 4.88 -8.29 -8.24
N ALA A 26 4.68 -7.72 -7.06
CA ALA A 26 5.39 -8.15 -5.86
C ALA A 26 5.12 -9.63 -5.55
N GLU A 27 3.87 -10.09 -5.68
CA GLU A 27 3.51 -11.49 -5.46
C GLU A 27 4.11 -12.41 -6.54
N ARG A 28 4.14 -11.96 -7.79
CA ARG A 28 4.81 -12.68 -8.88
C ARG A 28 6.30 -12.86 -8.60
N ILE A 29 7.00 -11.75 -8.29
CA ILE A 29 8.44 -11.76 -7.96
C ILE A 29 8.69 -12.67 -6.76
N ARG A 30 7.85 -12.59 -5.71
CA ARG A 30 7.96 -13.46 -4.53
C ARG A 30 7.90 -14.94 -4.89
N ARG A 31 6.99 -15.34 -5.77
CA ARG A 31 6.86 -16.73 -6.24
C ARG A 31 8.05 -17.18 -7.08
N ASP A 32 8.53 -16.32 -7.96
CA ASP A 32 9.69 -16.62 -8.81
C ASP A 32 10.95 -16.77 -7.95
N LEU A 33 11.15 -15.89 -6.97
CA LEU A 33 12.24 -16.00 -6.00
C LEU A 33 12.13 -17.27 -5.14
N ALA A 34 10.93 -17.64 -4.70
CA ALA A 34 10.71 -18.87 -3.93
C ALA A 34 11.03 -20.16 -4.70
N ARG A 35 11.03 -20.12 -6.04
CA ARG A 35 11.43 -21.27 -6.89
C ARG A 35 12.95 -21.39 -7.02
N VAL A 36 13.66 -20.27 -7.03
CA VAL A 36 15.11 -20.22 -7.31
C VAL A 36 15.93 -20.28 -6.03
N LEU A 37 15.45 -19.65 -4.95
CA LEU A 37 16.14 -19.64 -3.68
C LEU A 37 15.82 -20.94 -2.91
N PRO A 38 16.82 -21.64 -2.36
CA PRO A 38 16.58 -22.69 -1.37
C PRO A 38 15.73 -22.08 -0.25
N GLN A 39 14.67 -22.77 0.17
CA GLN A 39 13.72 -22.24 1.18
C GLN A 39 14.49 -21.70 2.40
N ALA A 40 14.60 -20.38 2.50
CA ALA A 40 14.99 -19.71 3.73
C ALA A 40 13.80 -19.81 4.71
N PRO A 41 14.05 -19.97 6.02
CA PRO A 41 13.00 -19.96 7.03
C PRO A 41 12.13 -18.69 6.86
N PRO A 42 10.80 -18.78 7.04
CA PRO A 42 9.93 -17.62 6.91
C PRO A 42 10.42 -16.51 7.84
N ALA A 43 10.78 -15.36 7.25
CA ALA A 43 11.11 -14.18 8.02
C ALA A 43 9.87 -13.77 8.84
N PRO A 44 10.02 -13.38 10.12
CA PRO A 44 8.92 -12.82 10.89
C PRO A 44 8.42 -11.58 10.15
N HIS A 45 7.18 -11.66 9.69
CA HIS A 45 6.47 -10.54 9.10
C HIS A 45 6.44 -9.43 10.16
N PRO A 46 6.98 -8.22 9.88
CA PRO A 46 6.62 -7.09 10.70
C PRO A 46 5.13 -6.91 10.49
N SER A 47 4.34 -7.29 11.49
CA SER A 47 2.96 -6.85 11.60
C SER A 47 3.01 -5.34 11.47
N THR A 48 2.63 -4.83 10.29
CA THR A 48 2.37 -3.42 10.09
C THR A 48 1.19 -3.11 10.99
N ALA A 49 1.50 -2.70 12.21
CA ALA A 49 0.67 -1.76 12.93
C ALA A 49 0.38 -0.66 11.93
N HIS A 50 -0.86 -0.64 11.49
CA HIS A 50 -1.50 0.40 10.72
C HIS A 50 -1.41 1.67 11.57
N ASN A 51 -0.25 2.32 11.53
CA ASN A 51 -0.06 3.61 12.15
C ASN A 51 -0.80 4.64 11.29
N THR A 52 -2.11 4.72 11.49
CA THR A 52 -2.97 5.82 11.06
C THR A 52 -2.73 7.09 11.89
N GLY A 53 -1.63 7.21 12.63
CA GLY A 53 -1.35 8.32 13.53
C GLY A 53 -0.54 9.48 12.94
N GLY A 54 -0.48 9.62 11.60
CA GLY A 54 0.50 10.52 10.95
C GLY A 54 -0.04 11.65 10.08
N TRP A 55 -1.35 11.84 9.95
CA TRP A 55 -1.91 12.94 9.14
C TRP A 55 -2.52 13.96 10.08
N MET A 56 -1.72 14.98 10.34
CA MET A 56 -1.98 16.20 11.13
C MET A 56 -3.46 16.49 11.40
N ALA A 57 -3.86 16.46 12.68
CA ALA A 57 -5.04 17.19 13.13
C ALA A 57 -4.77 18.70 12.93
N PRO A 58 -5.60 19.45 12.18
CA PRO A 58 -5.42 20.89 12.10
C PRO A 58 -5.67 21.52 13.47
N PRO A 59 -4.93 22.59 13.85
CA PRO A 59 -5.23 23.30 15.08
C PRO A 59 -6.64 23.91 14.98
N ALA A 60 -7.50 23.58 15.95
CA ALA A 60 -8.77 24.26 16.14
C ALA A 60 -8.49 25.72 16.53
N LEU A 61 -8.93 26.67 15.69
CA LEU A 61 -8.96 28.10 16.02
C LEU A 61 -10.32 28.45 16.64
N PRO A 62 -10.37 29.37 17.63
CA PRO A 62 -11.61 29.89 18.19
C PRO A 62 -12.42 30.75 17.21
#